data_AF-N8WB08-F1
#
_entry.id   AF-N8WB08-F1
#
_cell.length_a   1.000
_cell.length_b   1.000
_cell.length_c   1.000
_cell.angle_alpha   90.00
_cell.angle_beta   90.00
_cell.angle_gamma   90.00
#
_symmetry.space_group_name_H-M   'P 1'
#
loop_
_entity.id
_entity.type
_entity.pdbx_description
1 polymer ?
#
loop_
_entity_poly.entity_id
_entity_poly.type
_entity_poly.pdbx_seq_one_letter_code
_entity_poly.pdbx_strand_id
1 'polypeptide(L)' 'MKKSIQAIEHTPIYNWHDYKQRQKQRKIAQIRKNFIDGFAALSTVVFTVSLFFFGGR' A
#
# COMPACT_ATOMS: atom_id res chain seq x y z
N MET A 1 11.54 32.39 -5.32
CA MET A 1 10.91 31.47 -4.34
C MET A 1 11.93 30.40 -3.95
N LYS A 2 12.46 30.41 -2.72
CA LYS A 2 13.37 29.37 -2.24
C LYS A 2 12.56 28.10 -1.97
N LYS A 3 12.86 27.00 -2.67
CA LYS A 3 12.36 25.66 -2.36
C LYS A 3 12.97 25.26 -1.01
N SER A 4 12.16 25.14 0.04
CA SER A 4 12.56 24.52 1.29
C SER A 4 12.74 23.03 1.02
N ILE A 5 13.99 22.62 0.79
CA ILE A 5 14.39 21.22 0.82
C ILE A 5 14.25 20.81 2.28
N GLN A 6 13.12 20.19 2.64
CA GLN A 6 12.95 19.57 3.95
C GLN A 6 13.90 18.39 3.98
N ALA A 7 15.14 18.65 4.45
CA ALA A 7 16.06 17.60 4.81
C ALA A 7 15.33 16.71 5.83
N ILE A 8 15.08 15.47 5.45
CA ILE A 8 14.44 14.50 6.33
C ILE A 8 15.47 14.21 7.41
N GLU A 9 15.41 14.96 8.51
CA GLU A 9 16.23 14.71 9.68
C GLU A 9 15.91 13.29 10.14
N HIS A 10 16.87 12.38 9.93
CA HIS A 10 16.84 11.04 10.49
C HIS A 10 17.00 11.18 12.00
N THR A 11 15.93 11.57 12.70
CA THR A 11 15.82 11.43 14.14
C THR A 11 15.91 9.93 14.44
N PRO A 12 17.03 9.44 14.99
CA PRO A 12 17.13 8.05 15.37
C PRO A 12 16.03 7.83 16.41
N ILE A 13 15.18 6.83 16.20
CA ILE A 13 14.16 6.50 17.18
C ILE A 13 14.89 5.82 18.33
N TYR A 14 15.34 6.61 19.31
CA TYR A 14 16.10 6.11 20.47
C TYR A 14 15.24 5.26 21.41
N ASN A 15 13.91 5.41 21.35
CA ASN A 15 12.99 4.69 22.22
C ASN A 15 12.42 3.45 21.52
N TRP A 16 12.68 2.28 22.09
CA TRP A 16 12.31 1.00 21.49
C TRP A 16 10.78 0.82 21.36
N HIS A 17 10.03 1.44 22.27
CA HIS A 17 8.57 1.42 22.24
C HIS A 17 8.01 2.12 20.99
N ASP A 18 8.53 3.30 20.67
CA ASP A 18 8.09 4.10 19.53
C ASP A 18 8.43 3.42 18.19
N TYR A 19 9.59 2.76 18.12
CA TYR A 19 9.97 1.97 16.94
C TYR A 19 8.97 0.83 16.71
N LYS A 20 8.64 0.08 17.76
CA LYS A 20 7.69 -1.04 17.68
C LYS A 20 6.30 -0.58 17.24
N GLN A 21 5.85 0.57 17.75
CA GLN A 21 4.57 1.17 17.35
C GLN A 21 4.56 1.56 15.86
N ARG A 22 5.62 2.23 15.38
CA ARG A 22 5.73 2.60 13.95
C ARG A 22 5.80 1.35 13.05
N GLN A 23 6.50 0.30 13.46
CA GLN A 23 6.53 -0.97 12.73
C GLN A 23 5.16 -1.62 12.64
N LYS A 24 4.38 -1.63 13.73
CA LYS A 24 3.01 -2.17 13.72
C LYS A 24 2.10 -1.38 12.78
N GLN A 25 2.20 -0.05 12.78
CA GLN A 25 1.44 0.82 11.89
C GLN A 25 1.79 0.57 10.42
N ARG A 26 3.08 0.45 10.09
CA ARG A 26 3.55 0.11 8.73
C ARG A 26 3.02 -1.24 8.26
N LYS A 27 3.09 -2.27 9.10
CA LYS A 27 2.55 -3.60 8.78
C LYS A 27 1.06 -3.56 8.49
N ILE A 28 0.26 -2.85 9.31
CA ILE A 28 -1.19 -2.72 9.08
C ILE A 28 -1.48 -1.98 7.77
N ALA A 29 -0.76 -0.88 7.49
CA ALA A 29 -0.91 -0.14 6.24
C ALA A 29 -0.56 -1.01 5.03
N GLN A 30 0.51 -1.80 5.11
CA GLN A 30 0.92 -2.70 4.05
C GLN A 30 -0.07 -3.85 3.83
N ILE A 31 -0.64 -4.41 4.91
CA ILE A 31 -1.70 -5.42 4.82
C ILE A 31 -2.92 -4.85 4.09
N ARG A 32 -3.38 -3.65 4.48
CA ARG A 32 -4.51 -2.99 3.81
C ARG A 32 -4.25 -2.75 2.33
N LYS A 33 -3.04 -2.29 1.98
CA LYS A 33 -2.63 -2.10 0.59
C LYS A 33 -2.67 -3.41 -0.19
N ASN A 34 -2.05 -4.46 0.34
CA ASN A 34 -2.04 -5.78 -0.30
C ASN A 34 -3.45 -6.36 -0.46
N PHE A 35 -4.36 -6.13 0.50
CA PHE A 35 -5.76 -6.54 0.39
C PHE A 35 -6.46 -5.82 -0.77
N ILE A 36 -6.30 -4.49 -0.88
CA ILE A 36 -6.90 -3.71 -1.97
C ILE A 36 -6.31 -4.13 -3.32
N ASP A 37 -4.98 -4.23 -3.41
CA ASP A 37 -4.29 -4.64 -4.63
C ASP A 37 -4.70 -6.06 -5.05
N GLY A 38 -4.81 -6.99 -4.09
CA GLY A 38 -5.27 -8.35 -4.34
C GLY A 38 -6.72 -8.41 -4.80
N PHE A 39 -7.62 -7.63 -4.18
CA PHE A 39 -9.03 -7.57 -4.56
C PHE A 39 -9.23 -6.93 -5.92
N ALA A 40 -8.46 -5.88 -6.24
CA ALA A 40 -8.43 -5.25 -7.55
C ALA A 40 -7.94 -6.23 -8.62
N ALA A 41 -6.87 -6.99 -8.36
CA ALA A 41 -6.38 -8.00 -9.27
C ALA A 41 -7.45 -9.07 -9.54
N LEU A 42 -8.11 -9.57 -8.49
CA LEU A 42 -9.15 -10.59 -8.59
C LEU A 42 -10.36 -10.09 -9.38
N SER A 43 -10.77 -8.84 -9.15
CA SER A 43 -11.87 -8.23 -9.91
C SER A 43 -11.50 -8.07 -11.38
N THR A 44 -10.29 -7.61 -11.72
CA THR A 44 -9.85 -7.56 -13.13
C THR A 44 -9.86 -8.92 -13.79
N VAL A 45 -9.45 -9.99 -13.10
CA VAL A 45 -9.49 -11.36 -13.65
C VAL A 45 -10.93 -11.78 -13.93
N VAL A 46 -11.84 -11.59 -12.97
CA VAL A 46 -13.26 -11.91 -13.14
C VAL A 46 -13.86 -11.13 -14.30
N PHE A 47 -13.68 -9.81 -14.35
CA PHE A 47 -14.18 -8.98 -15.44
C PHE A 47 -13.61 -9.40 -16.80
N THR A 48 -12.31 -9.69 -16.87
CA THR A 48 -11.66 -10.12 -18.12
C THR A 48 -12.24 -11.45 -18.61
N VAL A 49 -12.42 -12.43 -17.71
CA VAL A 49 -13.04 -13.72 -18.03
C VAL A 49 -14.51 -13.54 -18.42
N SER A 50 -15.28 -12.74 -17.67
CA SER A 50 -16.67 -12.44 -18.00
C SER A 50 -16.81 -11.79 -19.38
N LEU A 51 -15.97 -10.80 -19.71
CA LEU A 51 -15.97 -10.15 -21.02
C LEU A 51 -15.57 -11.13 -22.14
N PHE A 52 -14.59 -12.00 -21.90
CA PHE A 52 -14.19 -13.01 -22.87
C PHE A 52 -15.29 -14.03 -23.16
N PHE A 53 -16.02 -14.47 -22.14
CA PHE A 53 -17.14 -15.42 -22.28
C PHE A 53 -18.42 -14.77 -22.82
N PHE A 54 -18.72 -13.52 -22.47
CA PHE A 54 -19.97 -12.85 -22.85
C PHE A 54 -19.85 -12.06 -24.16
N GLY A 55 -18.66 -11.54 -24.49
CA GLY A 55 -18.36 -10.82 -25.72
C GLY A 55 -17.77 -11.68 -26.84
N GLY A 56 -17.44 -12.95 -26.55
CA GLY A 56 -16.96 -13.93 -27.54
C GLY A 56 -18.07 -14.74 -28.25
N ARG A 57 -19.34 -14.33 -28.13
CA ARG A 57 -20.46 -14.85 -28.93
C ARG A 57 -20.81 -13.88 -30.05
#